data_AF-A0A523LL43-F1
#
_entry.id   AF-A0A523LL43-F1
#
_cell.length_a   1.000
_cell.length_b   1.000
_cell.length_c   1.000
_cell.angle_alpha   90.00
_cell.angle_beta   90.00
_cell.angle_gamma   90.00
#
_symmetry.space_group_name_H-M   'P 1'
#
loop_
_entity.id
_entity.type
_entity.pdbx_description
1 polymer ?
#
loop_
_entity_poly.entity_id
_entity_poly.type
_entity_poly.pdbx_seq_one_letter_code
_entity_poly.pdbx_strand_id
1 'polypeptide(L)'
;MLIKRTNIPGIRQAGLLAGCLASVIAFVDDVTGSDDIIPTAIANNAVLLRECALLDNLSVDIVESLTTEVGPRRVGTDGDPRVIAWALTTIVMHTPAVIMAM
;
A
#
# COMPACT_ATOMS: atom_id res chain seq x y z
N MET A 1 -7.05 -29.34 69.23
CA MET A 1 -7.27 -29.69 67.81
C MET A 1 -6.66 -28.55 66.98
N LEU A 2 -5.51 -28.81 66.35
CA LEU A 2 -4.58 -27.83 65.76
C LEU A 2 -4.96 -27.52 64.29
N ILE A 3 -5.34 -26.28 63.98
CA ILE A 3 -5.51 -25.81 62.58
C ILE A 3 -4.13 -25.39 62.04
N LYS A 4 -3.56 -26.23 61.17
CA LYS A 4 -2.30 -25.94 60.45
C LYS A 4 -2.51 -24.80 59.45
N ARG A 5 -1.71 -23.73 59.58
CA ARG A 5 -1.46 -22.74 58.51
C ARG A 5 -0.98 -23.45 57.25
N THR A 6 -1.70 -23.33 56.14
CA THR A 6 -1.19 -23.68 54.80
C THR A 6 -0.58 -22.43 54.16
N ASN A 7 0.74 -22.32 54.27
CA ASN A 7 1.57 -21.38 53.52
C ASN A 7 1.76 -21.97 52.11
N ILE A 8 1.19 -21.33 51.08
CA ILE A 8 1.35 -21.74 49.67
C ILE A 8 2.44 -20.85 49.04
N PRO A 9 3.69 -21.34 48.87
CA PRO A 9 4.77 -20.55 48.30
C PRO A 9 4.71 -20.63 46.77
N GLY A 10 3.88 -19.80 46.14
CA GLY A 10 3.81 -19.75 44.67
C GLY A 10 3.44 -18.41 44.05
N ILE A 11 2.91 -17.47 44.83
CA ILE A 11 2.25 -16.28 44.25
C ILE A 11 3.17 -15.05 44.21
N ARG A 12 4.36 -15.10 44.84
CA ARG A 12 5.24 -13.92 44.98
C ARG A 12 6.23 -13.69 43.83
N GLN A 13 6.34 -14.61 42.87
CA GLN A 13 7.29 -14.47 41.74
C GLN A 13 6.62 -14.12 40.39
N ALA A 14 5.29 -14.20 40.29
CA ALA A 14 4.58 -13.90 39.04
C ALA A 14 4.44 -12.39 38.75
N GLY A 15 4.55 -11.52 39.76
CA GLY A 15 4.36 -10.07 39.59
C GLY A 15 5.56 -9.31 39.01
N LEU A 16 6.78 -9.86 39.14
CA LEU A 16 8.00 -9.09 38.84
C LEU A 16 8.51 -9.25 37.40
N LEU A 17 8.08 -10.29 36.69
CA LEU A 17 8.40 -10.49 35.26
C LEU A 17 7.37 -9.84 34.32
N ALA A 18 6.15 -9.57 34.81
CA ALA A 18 5.09 -8.91 34.03
C ALA A 18 5.32 -7.39 33.89
N GLY A 19 6.10 -6.77 34.80
CA GLY A 19 6.41 -5.35 34.75
C GLY A 19 7.40 -4.95 33.65
N CYS A 20 8.44 -5.78 33.41
CA CYS A 20 9.46 -5.49 32.40
C CYS A 20 8.94 -5.53 30.96
N LEU A 21 7.91 -6.35 30.68
CA LEU A 21 7.30 -6.42 29.35
C LEU A 21 6.40 -5.20 29.07
N ALA A 22 5.80 -4.59 30.09
CA ALA A 22 4.93 -3.43 29.92
C ALA A 22 5.72 -2.14 29.62
N SER A 23 6.93 -1.98 30.19
CA SER A 23 7.77 -0.79 29.95
C SER A 23 8.41 -0.74 28.56
N VAL A 24 8.52 -1.89 27.86
CA VAL A 24 9.14 -1.95 26.52
C VAL A 24 8.15 -1.61 25.41
N ILE A 25 6.84 -1.80 25.63
CA ILE A 25 5.83 -1.66 24.56
C ILE A 25 5.34 -0.21 24.37
N ALA A 26 5.64 0.70 25.30
CA ALA A 26 5.07 2.05 25.29
C ALA A 26 5.99 3.17 24.75
N PHE A 27 7.15 2.86 24.15
CA PHE A 27 8.17 3.90 23.86
C PHE A 27 8.82 3.88 22.45
N VAL A 28 8.15 3.42 21.38
CA VAL A 28 8.72 3.56 20.01
C VAL A 28 7.72 3.98 18.92
N ASP A 29 6.67 4.72 19.25
CA ASP A 29 5.82 5.37 18.21
C ASP A 29 6.07 6.88 18.06
N ASP A 30 7.01 7.48 18.81
CA ASP A 30 7.26 8.93 18.79
C ASP A 30 8.74 9.26 18.54
N VAL A 31 9.28 8.80 17.40
CA VAL A 31 10.49 9.38 16.79
C VAL A 31 10.17 9.73 15.34
N THR A 32 9.10 10.47 15.12
CA THR A 32 8.72 10.99 13.79
C THR A 32 8.56 12.51 13.82
N GLY A 33 9.51 13.17 14.48
CA GLY A 33 9.92 14.52 14.07
C GLY A 33 10.78 14.44 12.81
N SER A 34 10.22 13.94 11.71
CA SER A 34 10.87 14.02 10.40
C SER A 34 10.29 15.22 9.69
N ASP A 35 11.06 16.31 9.58
CA ASP A 35 10.89 17.33 8.54
C ASP A 35 11.16 16.68 7.16
N ASP A 36 10.38 15.66 6.82
CA ASP A 36 10.49 14.93 5.58
C ASP A 36 9.83 15.76 4.49
N ILE A 37 10.55 15.96 3.39
CA ILE A 37 10.07 16.77 2.26
C ILE A 37 8.80 16.15 1.67
N ILE A 38 8.62 14.84 1.85
CA ILE A 38 7.45 14.10 1.39
C ILE A 38 6.56 13.75 2.58
N PRO A 39 5.29 14.22 2.59
CA PRO A 39 4.32 13.83 3.61
C PRO A 39 4.13 12.31 3.65
N THR A 40 4.11 11.73 4.86
CA THR A 40 3.99 10.29 5.09
C THR A 40 2.76 9.67 4.42
N ALA A 41 1.65 10.40 4.34
CA ALA A 41 0.44 9.95 3.63
C ALA A 41 0.69 9.72 2.13
N ILE A 42 1.47 10.59 1.48
CA ILE A 42 1.84 10.45 0.06
C ILE A 42 2.81 9.27 -0.11
N ALA A 43 3.77 9.12 0.80
CA ALA A 43 4.69 7.99 0.80
C ALA A 43 3.95 6.65 0.91
N ASN A 44 2.96 6.55 1.80
CA ASN A 44 2.12 5.36 1.95
C ASN A 44 1.29 5.08 0.69
N ASN A 45 0.71 6.10 0.07
CA ASN A 45 -0.02 5.95 -1.20
C ASN A 45 0.90 5.46 -2.32
N ALA A 46 2.14 5.95 -2.39
CA ALA A 46 3.11 5.50 -3.39
C ALA A 46 3.46 4.01 -3.20
N VAL A 47 3.59 3.55 -1.95
CA VAL A 47 3.77 2.12 -1.63
C VAL A 47 2.57 1.31 -2.11
N LEU A 48 1.34 1.76 -1.81
CA LEU A 48 0.13 1.07 -2.25
C LEU A 48 0.02 1.01 -3.78
N LEU A 49 0.28 2.11 -4.48
CA LEU A 49 0.28 2.16 -5.95
C LEU A 49 1.29 1.19 -6.55
N ARG A 50 2.49 1.07 -5.95
CA ARG A 50 3.50 0.09 -6.38
C ARG A 50 2.98 -1.34 -6.22
N GLU A 51 2.44 -1.69 -5.06
CA GLU A 51 1.91 -3.05 -4.83
C GLU A 51 0.76 -3.38 -5.79
N CYS A 52 -0.15 -2.43 -6.03
CA CYS A 52 -1.19 -2.60 -7.04
C CYS A 52 -0.60 -2.83 -8.43
N ALA A 53 0.36 -2.02 -8.86
CA ALA A 53 0.97 -2.14 -10.18
C ALA A 53 1.77 -3.45 -10.37
N LEU A 54 2.34 -4.00 -9.29
CA LEU A 54 3.06 -5.28 -9.34
C LEU A 54 2.12 -6.50 -9.46
N LEU A 55 0.88 -6.37 -8.96
CA LEU A 55 -0.13 -7.43 -8.98
C LEU A 55 -1.08 -7.34 -10.18
N ASP A 56 -1.08 -6.21 -10.88
CA ASP A 56 -1.99 -5.92 -11.98
C ASP A 56 -1.32 -6.14 -13.35
N ASN A 57 -2.10 -6.60 -14.34
CA ASN A 57 -1.67 -6.83 -15.72
C ASN A 57 -2.07 -5.71 -16.68
N LEU A 58 -2.80 -4.70 -16.21
CA LEU A 58 -3.31 -3.58 -17.00
C LEU A 58 -2.28 -2.97 -17.96
N SER A 59 -1.02 -2.82 -17.54
CA SER A 59 0.03 -2.26 -18.41
C SER A 59 0.35 -3.15 -19.61
N VAL A 60 0.34 -4.47 -19.43
CA VAL A 60 0.54 -5.45 -20.50
C VAL A 60 -0.67 -5.46 -21.42
N ASP A 61 -1.88 -5.49 -20.85
CA ASP A 61 -3.14 -5.51 -21.59
C ASP A 61 -3.27 -4.28 -22.51
N ILE A 62 -2.88 -3.11 -22.01
CA ILE A 62 -2.89 -1.87 -22.81
C ILE A 62 -1.90 -1.96 -23.97
N VAL A 63 -0.68 -2.47 -23.74
CA VAL A 63 0.34 -2.58 -24.81
C VAL A 63 -0.05 -3.64 -25.83
N GLU A 64 -0.62 -4.76 -25.37
CA GLU A 64 -1.16 -5.80 -26.24
C GLU A 64 -2.28 -5.25 -27.11
N SER A 65 -3.31 -4.62 -26.52
CA SER A 65 -4.40 -3.99 -27.26
C SER A 65 -3.86 -2.95 -28.26
N LEU A 66 -2.96 -2.08 -27.82
CA LEU A 66 -2.35 -1.06 -28.65
C LEU A 66 -1.52 -1.64 -29.82
N THR A 67 -0.94 -2.84 -29.69
CA THR A 67 -0.14 -3.46 -30.76
C THR A 67 -0.94 -4.38 -31.66
N THR A 68 -2.03 -4.96 -31.15
CA THR A 68 -2.89 -5.90 -31.89
C THR A 68 -4.06 -5.20 -32.60
N GLU A 69 -4.69 -4.20 -31.98
CA GLU A 69 -5.85 -3.51 -32.54
C GLU A 69 -5.46 -2.32 -33.42
N VAL A 70 -4.42 -1.58 -33.04
CA VAL A 70 -3.95 -0.40 -33.80
C VAL A 70 -2.82 -0.75 -34.76
N GLY A 71 -1.81 -1.48 -34.29
CA GLY A 71 -0.63 -1.83 -35.09
C GLY A 71 0.30 -0.65 -35.40
N PRO A 72 0.96 -0.62 -36.58
CA PRO A 72 1.91 0.43 -36.97
C PRO A 72 1.28 1.83 -37.03
N ARG A 73 1.91 2.79 -36.37
CA ARG A 73 1.36 4.13 -36.08
C ARG A 73 2.34 5.25 -36.38
N ARG A 74 2.95 5.20 -37.56
CA ARG A 74 3.82 6.28 -38.05
C ARG A 74 2.95 7.51 -38.34
N VAL A 75 3.43 8.69 -37.93
CA VAL A 75 2.75 9.97 -38.20
C VAL A 75 2.49 10.13 -39.71
N GLY A 76 1.30 10.61 -40.05
CA GLY A 76 0.89 10.84 -41.44
C GLY A 76 0.48 9.58 -42.22
N THR A 77 0.42 8.41 -41.58
CA THR A 77 -0.24 7.22 -42.14
C THR A 77 -1.59 7.00 -41.46
N ASP A 78 -2.42 6.11 -41.99
CA ASP A 78 -3.75 5.78 -41.43
C ASP A 78 -3.70 5.27 -39.97
N GLY A 79 -2.52 4.84 -39.48
CA GLY A 79 -2.33 4.42 -38.10
C GLY A 79 -2.34 5.58 -37.09
N ASP A 80 -2.06 6.80 -37.54
CA ASP A 80 -2.04 8.02 -36.74
C ASP A 80 -3.45 8.42 -36.22
N PRO A 81 -4.48 8.59 -37.07
CA PRO A 81 -5.83 8.85 -36.56
C PRO A 81 -6.41 7.65 -35.78
N ARG A 82 -6.02 6.41 -36.12
CA ARG A 82 -6.47 5.21 -35.41
C ARG A 82 -5.97 5.16 -33.98
N VAL A 83 -4.70 5.49 -33.72
CA VAL A 83 -4.17 5.49 -32.35
C VAL A 83 -4.83 6.57 -31.49
N ILE A 84 -5.16 7.72 -32.07
CA ILE A 84 -5.83 8.81 -31.36
C ILE A 84 -7.25 8.37 -30.97
N ALA A 85 -8.02 7.84 -31.92
CA ALA A 85 -9.36 7.34 -31.65
C ALA A 85 -9.35 6.22 -30.59
N TRP A 86 -8.42 5.28 -30.71
CA TRP A 86 -8.21 4.22 -29.72
C TRP A 86 -7.85 4.77 -28.33
N ALA A 87 -6.93 5.74 -28.24
CA ALA A 87 -6.51 6.29 -26.94
C ALA A 87 -7.65 7.00 -26.21
N LEU A 88 -8.51 7.71 -26.95
CA LEU A 88 -9.69 8.37 -26.39
C LEU A 88 -10.72 7.39 -25.85
N THR A 89 -10.89 6.21 -26.47
CA THR A 89 -11.81 5.20 -25.95
C THR A 89 -11.18 4.36 -24.84
N THR A 90 -9.92 3.98 -24.96
CA THR A 90 -9.28 3.01 -24.06
C THR A 90 -8.70 3.69 -22.83
N ILE A 91 -7.83 4.69 -23.01
CA ILE A 91 -7.09 5.29 -21.88
C ILE A 91 -8.02 6.18 -21.06
N VAL A 92 -8.81 7.03 -21.73
CA VAL A 92 -9.68 7.98 -21.02
C VAL A 92 -10.78 7.26 -20.24
N MET A 93 -11.37 6.19 -20.78
CA MET A 93 -12.41 5.43 -20.08
C MET A 93 -11.85 4.52 -18.98
N HIS A 94 -10.58 4.09 -19.09
CA HIS A 94 -9.91 3.27 -18.08
C HIS A 94 -9.24 4.09 -16.97
N THR A 95 -9.39 5.42 -17.00
CA THR A 95 -8.80 6.29 -15.97
C THR A 95 -9.61 6.19 -14.68
N PRO A 96 -9.00 5.91 -13.51
CA PRO A 96 -9.73 5.91 -12.25
C PRO A 96 -10.30 7.31 -11.94
N ALA A 97 -11.49 7.35 -11.35
CA ALA A 97 -12.32 8.54 -11.10
C ALA A 97 -11.62 9.70 -10.36
N VAL A 98 -10.44 9.47 -9.77
CA VAL A 98 -9.61 10.49 -9.10
C VAL A 98 -9.19 11.61 -10.05
N ILE A 99 -8.99 11.35 -11.34
CA ILE A 99 -8.60 12.40 -12.32
C ILE A 99 -9.84 13.13 -12.88
N MET A 100 -11.02 12.51 -12.92
CA MET A 100 -12.25 13.17 -13.40
C MET A 100 -12.89 14.10 -12.34
N ALA A 101 -12.42 14.06 -11.09
CA ALA A 101 -12.94 14.86 -9.98
C ALA A 101 -12.14 16.15 -9.71
N MET A 102 -11.13 16.46 -10.52
CA MET A 102 -10.39 17.73 -10.52
C MET A 102 -10.74 18.54 -11.77
#